data_AF-A0A496XBE4-F1
#
_entry.id   AF-A0A496XBE4-F1
#
_cell.length_a   1.000
_cell.length_b   1.000
_cell.length_c   1.000
_cell.angle_alpha   90.00
_cell.angle_beta   90.00
_cell.angle_gamma   90.00
#
_symmetry.space_group_name_H-M   'P 1'
#
loop_
_entity.id
_entity.type
_entity.pdbx_description
1 polymer ?
#
loop_
_entity_poly.entity_id
_entity_poly.type
_entity_poly.pdbx_seq_one_letter_code
_entity_poly.pdbx_strand_id
1 'polypeptide(L)'
;MNDENLVFGFCWYQPEQWERLREISDDRDDLEDTYDEWRTNANSALSEFQSAGKEIKKVKINLEELLLWCNEKGVSVKGSSRAEYVSYLMKKDQMKSYNNAVNKTFFACKSRSKWKYTH
;
A
#
# COMPACT_ATOMS: atom_id res chain seq x y z
N MET A 1 -1.89 26.00 7.84
CA MET A 1 -1.46 24.71 8.40
C MET A 1 -1.76 23.69 7.32
N ASN A 2 -0.72 23.11 6.70
CA ASN A 2 -0.95 22.03 5.75
C ASN A 2 -1.30 20.81 6.58
N ASP A 3 -2.60 20.55 6.77
CA ASP A 3 -3.06 19.22 7.13
C ASP A 3 -2.68 18.32 5.95
N GLU A 4 -1.45 17.82 5.97
CA GLU A 4 -1.10 16.64 5.20
C GLU A 4 -2.02 15.55 5.71
N ASN A 5 -3.11 15.33 4.97
CA ASN A 5 -4.09 14.31 5.27
C ASN A 5 -3.34 12.97 5.35
N LEU A 6 -3.05 12.53 6.57
CA LEU A 6 -2.19 11.39 6.83
C LEU A 6 -2.98 10.13 6.48
N VAL A 7 -2.77 9.65 5.25
CA VAL A 7 -3.40 8.43 4.77
C VAL A 7 -2.62 7.23 5.32
N PHE A 8 -3.30 6.39 6.07
CA PHE A 8 -2.76 5.14 6.59
C PHE A 8 -3.00 4.00 5.60
N GLY A 9 -2.05 3.08 5.51
CA GLY A 9 -2.22 1.87 4.73
C GLY A 9 -2.66 0.71 5.59
N PHE A 10 -3.62 -0.06 5.11
CA PHE A 10 -4.08 -1.28 5.77
C PHE A 10 -3.86 -2.47 4.84
N CYS A 11 -3.16 -3.50 5.32
CA CYS A 11 -2.90 -4.72 4.55
C CYS A 11 -4.21 -5.43 4.23
N TRP A 12 -4.43 -5.72 2.95
CA TRP A 12 -5.66 -6.36 2.47
C TRP A 12 -5.34 -7.63 1.68
N TYR A 13 -5.74 -8.77 2.25
CA TYR A 13 -5.53 -10.10 1.68
C TYR A 13 -6.76 -10.61 0.94
N GLN A 14 -6.52 -11.49 -0.04
CA GLN A 14 -7.58 -12.28 -0.67
C GLN A 14 -7.76 -13.62 0.06
N PRO A 15 -8.96 -14.24 -0.01
CA PRO A 15 -9.22 -15.53 0.63
C PRO A 15 -8.21 -16.61 0.23
N GLU A 16 -7.83 -16.65 -1.04
CA GLU A 16 -6.92 -17.66 -1.60
C GLU A 16 -5.48 -17.51 -1.10
N GLN A 17 -5.15 -16.37 -0.50
CA GLN A 17 -3.82 -16.08 0.05
C GLN A 17 -3.73 -16.41 1.55
N TRP A 18 -4.84 -16.68 2.24
CA TRP A 18 -4.87 -16.75 3.70
C TRP A 18 -4.04 -17.89 4.26
N GLU A 19 -4.21 -19.10 3.71
CA GLU A 19 -3.43 -20.27 4.14
C GLU A 19 -1.94 -20.03 3.95
N ARG A 20 -1.55 -19.53 2.77
CA ARG A 20 -0.16 -19.20 2.46
C ARG A 20 0.41 -18.13 3.40
N LEU A 21 -0.37 -17.11 3.75
CA LEU A 21 0.05 -16.08 4.69
C LEU A 21 0.36 -16.69 6.07
N ARG A 22 -0.50 -17.57 6.59
CA ARG A 22 -0.27 -18.23 7.88
C ARG A 22 0.94 -19.16 7.87
N GLU A 23 1.21 -19.83 6.75
CA GLU A 23 2.40 -20.68 6.61
C GLU A 23 3.70 -19.88 6.75
N ILE A 24 3.75 -18.71 6.11
CA ILE A 24 4.99 -17.92 6.02
C ILE A 24 5.17 -16.92 7.17
N SER A 25 4.11 -16.66 7.94
CA SER A 25 4.14 -15.71 9.04
C SER A 25 4.70 -16.36 10.30
N ASP A 26 5.71 -15.74 10.90
CA ASP A 26 6.27 -16.17 12.19
C ASP A 26 5.28 -15.92 13.33
N ASP A 27 4.44 -14.89 13.19
CA ASP A 27 3.37 -14.53 14.13
C ASP A 27 2.02 -15.12 13.72
N ARG A 28 2.02 -16.36 13.23
CA ARG A 28 0.78 -17.05 12.84
C ARG A 28 -0.23 -17.19 13.98
N ASP A 29 0.25 -17.26 15.22
CA ASP A 29 -0.58 -17.39 16.41
C ASP A 29 -1.32 -16.07 16.73
N ASP A 30 -0.84 -14.95 16.19
CA ASP A 30 -1.50 -13.65 16.26
C ASP A 30 -2.47 -13.43 15.08
N LEU A 31 -2.59 -14.41 14.17
CA LEU A 31 -3.53 -14.39 13.06
C LEU A 31 -4.75 -15.25 13.34
N GLU A 32 -5.88 -14.84 12.78
CA GLU A 32 -7.13 -15.59 12.89
C GLU A 32 -7.06 -16.95 12.18
N ASP A 33 -7.84 -17.90 12.67
CA ASP A 33 -7.83 -19.26 12.14
C ASP A 33 -8.38 -19.32 10.72
N THR A 34 -9.34 -18.45 10.42
CA THR A 34 -10.00 -18.38 9.13
C THR A 34 -9.94 -16.99 8.51
N TYR A 35 -10.01 -16.96 7.18
CA TYR A 35 -10.08 -15.71 6.44
C TYR A 35 -11.32 -14.89 6.82
N ASP A 36 -12.45 -15.54 7.10
CA ASP A 36 -13.71 -14.85 7.41
C ASP A 36 -13.67 -14.16 8.77
N GLU A 37 -13.03 -14.77 9.77
CA GLU A 37 -12.76 -14.13 11.06
C GLU A 37 -11.86 -12.92 10.89
N TRP A 38 -10.72 -13.08 10.19
CA TRP A 38 -9.84 -11.97 9.88
C TRP A 38 -10.57 -10.85 9.14
N ARG A 39 -11.36 -11.18 8.11
CA ARG A 39 -12.11 -10.19 7.32
C ARG A 39 -13.12 -9.44 8.17
N THR A 40 -13.78 -10.12 9.10
CA THR A 40 -14.72 -9.51 10.04
C THR A 40 -13.99 -8.52 10.95
N ASN A 41 -12.90 -8.94 11.60
CA ASN A 41 -12.08 -8.10 12.46
C ASN A 41 -11.49 -6.90 11.71
N ALA A 42 -10.95 -7.13 10.51
CA ALA A 42 -10.39 -6.09 9.65
C ALA A 42 -11.42 -5.04 9.25
N ASN A 43 -12.66 -5.44 8.92
CA ASN A 43 -13.72 -4.48 8.61
C ASN A 43 -14.16 -3.68 9.84
N SER A 44 -14.24 -4.31 11.02
CA SER A 44 -14.52 -3.60 12.28
C SER A 44 -13.45 -2.56 12.58
N ALA A 45 -12.16 -2.94 12.50
CA ALA A 45 -11.05 -2.01 12.70
C ALA A 45 -11.09 -0.85 11.70
N LEU A 46 -11.36 -1.12 10.41
CA LEU A 46 -11.51 -0.07 9.40
C LEU A 46 -12.65 0.91 9.74
N SER A 47 -13.79 0.40 10.23
CA SER A 47 -14.91 1.23 10.66
C SER A 47 -14.51 2.12 11.85
N GLU A 48 -13.81 1.58 12.84
CA GLU A 48 -13.33 2.32 14.00
C GLU A 48 -12.39 3.47 13.59
N PHE A 49 -11.44 3.18 12.69
CA PHE A 49 -10.53 4.20 12.18
C PHE A 49 -11.26 5.30 11.39
N GLN A 50 -12.25 4.93 10.57
CA GLN A 50 -13.07 5.89 9.85
C GLN A 50 -13.89 6.76 10.82
N SER A 51 -14.48 6.16 11.87
CA SER A 51 -15.18 6.90 12.92
C SER A 51 -14.24 7.82 13.71
N ALA A 52 -12.95 7.50 13.81
CA ALA A 52 -11.92 8.35 14.39
C ALA A 52 -11.38 9.43 13.42
N GLY A 53 -11.99 9.59 12.24
CA GLY A 53 -11.59 10.59 11.24
C GLY A 53 -10.27 10.29 10.54
N LYS A 54 -9.81 9.03 10.55
CA LYS A 54 -8.58 8.61 9.87
C LYS A 54 -8.89 8.14 8.45
N GLU A 55 -8.12 8.62 7.49
CA GLU A 55 -8.19 8.10 6.12
C GLU A 55 -7.36 6.83 6.00
N ILE A 56 -8.00 5.72 5.61
CA ILE A 56 -7.33 4.43 5.42
C ILE A 56 -7.49 3.96 3.98
N LYS A 57 -6.35 3.63 3.36
CA LYS A 57 -6.27 2.97 2.07
C LYS A 57 -6.02 1.47 2.26
N LYS A 58 -6.94 0.64 1.77
CA LYS A 58 -6.71 -0.81 1.65
C LYS A 58 -5.63 -1.06 0.60
N VAL A 59 -4.54 -1.72 0.99
CA VAL A 59 -3.41 -2.04 0.11
C VAL A 59 -3.36 -3.53 -0.11
N LYS A 60 -3.58 -3.95 -1.35
CA LYS A 60 -3.46 -5.36 -1.74
C LYS A 60 -2.02 -5.82 -1.62
N ILE A 61 -1.80 -6.95 -0.96
CA ILE A 61 -0.46 -7.49 -0.73
C ILE A 61 -0.23 -8.72 -1.59
N ASN A 62 0.89 -8.71 -2.32
CA ASN A 62 1.43 -9.91 -2.94
C ASN A 62 2.39 -10.58 -1.94
N LEU A 63 2.08 -11.80 -1.51
CA LEU A 63 2.84 -12.50 -0.49
C LEU A 63 4.27 -12.84 -0.94
N GLU A 64 4.45 -13.15 -2.22
CA GLU A 64 5.77 -13.50 -2.76
C GLU A 64 6.67 -12.25 -2.85
N GLU A 65 6.10 -11.09 -3.22
CA GLU A 65 6.85 -9.83 -3.18
C GLU A 65 7.16 -9.39 -1.75
N LEU A 66 6.25 -9.63 -0.80
CA LEU A 66 6.48 -9.39 0.62
C LEU A 66 7.64 -10.27 1.13
N LEU A 67 7.64 -11.57 0.80
CA LEU A 67 8.70 -12.49 1.16
C LEU A 67 10.06 -12.05 0.63
N LEU A 68 10.13 -11.71 -0.66
CA LEU A 68 11.36 -11.20 -1.26
C LEU A 68 11.84 -9.94 -0.55
N TRP A 69 10.94 -8.98 -0.28
CA TRP A 69 11.28 -7.75 0.42
C TRP A 69 11.76 -7.99 1.86
N CYS A 70 11.12 -8.91 2.58
CA CYS A 70 11.52 -9.34 3.92
C CYS A 70 12.91 -9.99 3.89
N ASN A 71 13.17 -10.88 2.93
CA ASN A 71 14.46 -11.53 2.74
C ASN A 71 15.58 -10.53 2.42
N GLU A 72 15.33 -9.57 1.52
CA GLU A 72 16.28 -8.50 1.19
C GLU A 72 16.67 -7.66 2.41
N LYS A 73 15.74 -7.49 3.36
CA LYS A 73 15.95 -6.76 4.61
C LYS A 73 16.48 -7.61 5.76
N GLY A 74 16.54 -8.94 5.60
CA GLY A 74 16.90 -9.86 6.67
C GLY A 74 15.90 -9.85 7.83
N VAL A 75 14.61 -9.64 7.55
CA VAL A 75 13.54 -9.65 8.57
C VAL A 75 12.51 -10.73 8.27
N SER A 76 11.97 -11.37 9.31
CA SER A 76 10.86 -12.30 9.16
C SER A 76 9.55 -11.64 8.74
N VAL A 77 8.66 -12.43 8.14
CA VAL A 77 7.28 -12.01 7.86
C VAL A 77 6.49 -12.02 9.17
N LYS A 78 6.18 -10.82 9.68
CA LYS A 78 5.37 -10.58 10.87
C LYS A 78 4.60 -9.27 10.77
N GLY A 79 3.73 -8.97 11.72
CA GLY A 79 2.81 -7.82 11.73
C GLY A 79 3.53 -6.49 11.46
N SER A 80 4.66 -6.25 12.13
CA SER A 80 5.46 -5.04 11.92
C SER A 80 6.05 -4.96 10.51
N SER A 81 6.59 -6.07 9.99
CA SER A 81 7.16 -6.13 8.64
C SER A 81 6.08 -5.92 7.58
N ARG A 82 4.87 -6.47 7.81
CA ARG A 82 3.70 -6.29 6.94
C ARG A 82 3.26 -4.82 6.89
N ALA A 83 3.17 -4.15 8.04
CA ALA A 83 2.84 -2.73 8.11
C ALA A 83 3.91 -1.83 7.46
N GLU A 84 5.19 -2.16 7.64
CA GLU A 84 6.29 -1.44 7.01
C GLU A 84 6.28 -1.62 5.47
N TYR A 85 6.01 -2.84 5.00
CA TYR A 85 5.90 -3.13 3.58
C TYR A 85 4.74 -2.37 2.92
N VAL A 86 3.58 -2.28 3.58
CA VAL A 86 2.45 -1.44 3.14
C VAL A 86 2.88 0.01 2.98
N SER A 87 3.60 0.55 3.97
CA SER A 87 4.12 1.93 3.92
C SER A 87 5.10 2.14 2.76
N TYR A 88 5.96 1.15 2.49
CA TYR A 88 6.84 1.14 1.33
C TYR A 88 6.05 1.17 0.01
N LEU A 89 5.01 0.34 -0.13
CA LEU A 89 4.16 0.31 -1.33
C LEU A 89 3.43 1.64 -1.56
N MET A 90 2.92 2.27 -0.51
CA MET A 90 2.24 3.57 -0.60
C MET A 90 3.19 4.68 -1.06
N LYS A 91 4.42 4.71 -0.53
CA LYS A 91 5.44 5.66 -0.99
C LYS A 91 5.81 5.43 -2.45
N LYS A 92 5.95 4.17 -2.87
CA LYS A 92 6.23 3.79 -4.27
C LYS A 92 5.09 4.20 -5.20
N ASP A 93 3.84 4.07 -4.78
CA ASP A 93 2.64 4.48 -5.53
C ASP A 93 2.57 6.01 -5.70
N GLN A 94 2.80 6.78 -4.63
CA GLN A 94 2.88 8.24 -4.71
C GLN A 94 3.99 8.69 -5.67
N MET A 95 5.18 8.08 -5.59
CA MET A 95 6.30 8.42 -6.47
C MET A 95 6.00 8.11 -7.94
N LYS A 96 5.32 7.00 -8.24
CA LYS A 96 4.86 6.68 -9.60
C LYS A 96 3.87 7.72 -10.12
N SER A 97 2.90 8.09 -9.29
CA SER A 97 1.89 9.12 -9.63
C SER A 97 2.56 10.46 -9.96
N TYR A 98 3.50 10.90 -9.10
CA TYR A 98 4.28 12.12 -9.32
C TYR A 98 5.07 12.07 -10.64
N ASN A 99 5.86 11.01 -10.87
CA ASN A 99 6.65 10.89 -12.08
C ASN A 99 5.79 10.88 -13.36
N ASN A 100 4.62 10.24 -13.31
CA ASN A 100 3.69 10.24 -14.43
C ASN A 100 3.09 11.63 -14.68
N ALA A 101 2.71 12.36 -13.62
CA ALA A 101 2.21 13.72 -13.72
C ALA A 101 3.26 14.70 -14.28
N VAL A 102 4.52 14.59 -13.81
CA VAL A 102 5.65 15.38 -14.32
C VAL A 102 5.91 15.07 -15.79
N ASN A 103 5.99 13.78 -16.15
CA ASN A 103 6.17 13.37 -17.55
C ASN A 103 5.04 13.91 -18.43
N LYS A 104 3.77 13.76 -18.02
CA LYS A 104 2.62 14.30 -18.74
C LYS A 104 2.68 15.82 -18.89
N THR A 105 3.14 16.54 -17.86
CA THR A 105 3.32 18.00 -17.90
C THR A 105 4.44 18.39 -18.87
N PHE A 106 5.54 17.65 -18.87
CA PHE A 106 6.66 17.86 -19.80
C PHE A 106 6.26 17.58 -21.25
N PHE A 107 5.49 16.51 -21.51
CA PHE A 107 4.92 16.21 -22.83
C PHE A 107 3.90 17.28 -23.26
N ALA A 108 3.02 17.74 -22.37
CA ALA A 108 2.05 18.80 -22.66
C ALA A 108 2.72 20.16 -22.94
N CYS A 109 3.84 20.47 -22.28
CA CYS A 109 4.62 21.68 -22.51
C CYS A 109 5.35 21.63 -23.86
N LYS A 110 5.97 20.49 -24.21
CA LYS A 110 6.64 20.30 -25.52
C LYS A 110 5.68 20.37 -26.72
N SER A 111 4.43 19.95 -26.56
CA SER A 111 3.41 20.07 -27.63
C SER A 111 2.85 21.50 -27.79
N ARG A 112 3.10 22.41 -26.84
CA ARG A 112 2.66 23.81 -26.91
C ARG A 112 3.70 24.78 -27.49
N SER A 113 4.93 24.33 -27.77
CA SER A 113 6.01 25.14 -28.35
C SER A 113 6.10 25.08 -29.88
N LYS A 114 4.96 25.16 -30.57
CA LYS A 114 4.91 25.67 -31.97
C LYS A 114 4.18 27.02 -31.89
N TRP A 115 4.61 28.03 -32.65
CA TRP A 115 4.30 29.48 -32.60
C TRP A 115 5.25 30.26 -31.68
N LYS A 116 6.10 31.22 -32.12
CA LYS A 116 6.22 31.97 -33.38
C LYS A 116 7.69 32.34 -33.65
N TYR A 117 8.20 31.97 -34.82
CA TYR A 117 9.22 32.72 -35.54
C TYR A 117 8.84 32.65 -37.02
N THR A 118 7.99 33.57 -37.44
CA THR A 118 7.86 33.96 -38.84
C THR A 118 8.57 35.30 -38.96
N HIS A 119 9.50 35.35 -39.91
CA HIS A 119 10.47 36.42 -40.14
C HIS A 119 9.80 37.77 -40.41
#